data_AF-A0A914NBA6-F1
#
_entry.id   AF-A0A914NBA6-F1
#
_cell.length_a   1.000
_cell.length_b   1.000
_cell.length_c   1.000
_cell.angle_alpha   90.00
_cell.angle_beta   90.00
_cell.angle_gamma   90.00
#
_symmetry.space_group_name_H-M   'P 1'
#
loop_
_entity.id
_entity.type
_entity.pdbx_description
1 polymer ?
#
loop_
_entity_poly.entity_id
_entity_poly.type
_entity_poly.pdbx_seq_one_letter_code
_entity_poly.pdbx_strand_id
1 'polypeptide(L)'
;MTIASACMRHFRTNHLKEQHLALVPERGYDKVDGNQSLLALRFFKWYSEKYGVTVQNVNSDGGEKRIGKYQLDGWVLEKNYGIEVNGCVWHGCPKCFQMIMR
;
A
#
# COMPACT_ATOMS: atom_id res chain seq x y z
N MET A 1 12.10 -24.36 7.04
CA MET A 1 10.99 -24.93 6.24
C MET A 1 10.28 -25.98 7.10
N THR A 2 8.96 -25.95 7.23
CA THR A 2 8.22 -26.90 8.10
C THR A 2 7.72 -28.10 7.30
N ILE A 3 7.49 -29.24 7.97
CA ILE A 3 6.93 -30.46 7.33
C ILE A 3 5.59 -30.13 6.66
N ALA A 4 4.72 -29.37 7.34
CA ALA A 4 3.45 -28.92 6.77
C ALA A 4 3.63 -28.12 5.46
N SER A 5 4.62 -27.22 5.40
CA SER A 5 4.93 -26.45 4.18
C SER A 5 5.41 -27.33 3.02
N ALA A 6 6.17 -28.40 3.32
CA ALA A 6 6.66 -29.36 2.33
C ALA A 6 5.51 -30.21 1.75
N CYS A 7 4.64 -30.75 2.62
CA CYS A 7 3.48 -31.53 2.21
C CYS A 7 2.51 -30.71 1.34
N MET A 8 2.25 -29.46 1.72
CA MET A 8 1.39 -28.56 0.92
C MET A 8 2.00 -28.22 -0.45
N ARG A 9 3.33 -28.09 -0.54
CA ARG A 9 4.01 -27.92 -1.83
C ARG A 9 3.85 -29.18 -2.70
N HIS A 10 4.10 -30.36 -2.14
CA HIS A 10 3.96 -31.62 -2.87
C HIS A 10 2.53 -31.86 -3.37
N PHE A 11 1.53 -31.58 -2.53
CA PHE A 11 0.12 -31.67 -2.91
C PHE A 11 -0.25 -30.73 -4.06
N ARG A 12 0.15 -29.44 -3.97
CA ARG A 12 -0.11 -28.44 -5.01
C ARG A 12 0.55 -28.76 -6.36
N THR A 13 1.71 -29.41 -6.35
CA THR A 13 2.45 -29.74 -7.59
C THR A 13 1.99 -31.05 -8.23
N ASN A 14 1.67 -32.08 -7.44
CA ASN A 14 1.47 -33.44 -7.98
C ASN A 14 0.03 -33.95 -7.90
N HIS A 15 -0.80 -33.39 -7.00
CA HIS A 15 -2.11 -33.96 -6.69
C HIS A 15 -3.27 -32.98 -6.85
N LEU A 16 -2.99 -31.68 -6.99
CA LEU A 16 -4.03 -30.68 -7.19
C LEU A 16 -4.57 -30.77 -8.63
N LYS A 17 -5.84 -31.18 -8.74
CA LYS A 17 -6.55 -31.23 -10.01
C LYS A 17 -6.82 -29.82 -10.54
N GLU A 18 -6.82 -29.66 -11.85
CA GLU A 18 -7.17 -28.41 -12.51
C GLU A 18 -8.53 -27.89 -12.04
N GLN A 19 -8.65 -26.57 -11.86
CA GLN A 19 -9.88 -25.88 -11.46
C GLN A 19 -10.47 -26.28 -10.08
N HIS A 20 -9.72 -27.01 -9.26
CA HIS A 20 -10.23 -27.49 -7.96
C HIS A 20 -10.02 -26.49 -6.80
N LEU A 21 -8.91 -25.75 -6.79
CA LEU A 21 -8.59 -24.78 -5.74
C LEU A 21 -7.89 -23.56 -6.32
N ALA A 22 -8.37 -22.37 -5.96
CA ALA A 22 -7.70 -21.12 -6.31
C ALA A 22 -6.37 -21.02 -5.55
N LEU A 23 -5.26 -21.03 -6.28
CA LEU A 23 -3.93 -20.81 -5.71
C LEU A 23 -3.71 -19.31 -5.53
N VAL A 24 -3.87 -18.83 -4.30
CA VAL A 24 -3.55 -17.44 -3.97
C VAL A 24 -2.02 -17.28 -4.07
N PRO A 25 -1.51 -16.40 -4.94
CA PRO A 25 -0.07 -16.10 -4.98
C PRO A 25 0.34 -15.39 -3.68
N GLU A 26 1.64 -15.40 -3.36
CA GLU A 26 2.16 -14.84 -2.10
C GLU A 26 1.82 -13.34 -1.89
N ARG A 27 1.47 -12.63 -2.96
CA ARG A 27 1.04 -11.22 -2.96
C ARG A 27 -0.47 -11.01 -3.11
N GLY A 28 -1.27 -12.08 -3.06
CA GLY A 28 -2.71 -12.00 -3.32
C GLY A 28 -3.05 -11.74 -4.79
N TYR A 29 -4.34 -11.72 -5.11
CA TYR A 29 -4.83 -11.43 -6.46
C TYR A 29 -4.88 -9.93 -6.77
N ASP A 30 -4.74 -9.10 -5.75
CA ASP A 30 -4.75 -7.66 -5.91
C ASP A 30 -3.40 -7.19 -6.42
N LYS A 31 -3.43 -6.34 -7.46
CA LYS A 31 -2.27 -5.56 -7.89
C LYS A 31 -2.00 -4.49 -6.82
N VAL A 32 -1.44 -4.89 -5.69
CA VAL A 32 -1.03 -3.99 -4.60
C VAL A 32 0.29 -3.32 -4.99
N ASP A 33 0.28 -2.59 -6.10
CA ASP A 33 1.40 -1.73 -6.50
C ASP A 33 1.34 -0.37 -5.76
N GLY A 34 0.28 -0.12 -5.00
CA GLY A 34 0.16 1.03 -4.10
C GLY A 34 0.34 0.60 -2.66
N ASN A 35 1.50 0.87 -2.09
CA ASN A 35 1.79 0.63 -0.67
C ASN A 35 1.16 1.74 0.22
N GLN A 36 -0.05 2.17 -0.14
CA GLN A 36 -0.71 3.30 0.48
C GLN A 36 -1.21 2.88 1.87
N SER A 37 -0.67 3.50 2.90
CA SER A 37 -1.01 3.14 4.27
C SER A 37 -2.49 3.44 4.58
N LEU A 38 -3.11 2.63 5.45
CA LEU A 38 -4.46 2.91 5.95
C LEU A 38 -4.56 4.29 6.62
N LEU A 39 -3.46 4.74 7.22
CA LEU A 39 -3.32 6.09 7.77
C LEU A 39 -3.48 7.16 6.68
N ALA A 40 -2.80 7.00 5.54
CA ALA A 40 -2.89 7.92 4.42
C ALA A 40 -4.32 8.00 3.87
N LEU A 41 -4.99 6.86 3.66
CA LEU A 41 -6.38 6.83 3.19
C LEU A 41 -7.34 7.57 4.13
N ARG A 42 -7.21 7.35 5.45
CA ARG A 42 -8.01 8.05 6.46
C ARG A 42 -7.71 9.54 6.51
N PHE A 43 -6.43 9.92 6.39
CA PHE A 43 -6.02 11.31 6.34
C PHE A 43 -6.62 12.04 5.13
N PHE A 44 -6.58 11.43 3.94
CA PHE A 44 -7.14 12.03 2.74
C PHE A 44 -8.65 12.18 2.83
N LYS A 45 -9.37 11.18 3.36
CA LYS A 45 -10.81 11.32 3.59
C LYS A 45 -11.13 12.51 4.50
N TRP A 46 -10.45 12.62 5.63
CA TRP A 46 -10.62 13.74 6.56
C TRP A 46 -10.23 15.08 5.93
N TYR A 47 -9.14 15.13 5.16
CA TYR A 47 -8.66 16.36 4.51
C TYR A 47 -9.66 16.85 3.46
N SER A 48 -10.20 15.94 2.65
CA SER A 48 -11.25 16.24 1.67
C SER A 48 -12.50 16.81 2.36
N GLU A 49 -12.97 16.17 3.44
CA GLU A 49 -14.14 16.62 4.21
C GLU A 49 -13.91 17.99 4.88
N LYS A 50 -12.73 18.21 5.46
CA LYS A 50 -12.41 19.43 6.20
C LYS A 50 -12.24 20.65 5.30
N TYR A 51 -11.61 20.47 4.14
CA TYR A 51 -11.27 21.58 3.24
C TYR A 51 -12.19 21.66 2.02
N GLY A 52 -13.13 20.73 1.86
CA GLY A 52 -14.02 20.68 0.70
C GLY A 52 -13.27 20.47 -0.61
N VAL A 53 -12.17 19.71 -0.56
CA VAL A 53 -11.24 19.50 -1.68
C VAL A 53 -11.26 18.07 -2.17
N THR A 54 -10.96 17.86 -3.45
CA THR A 54 -10.82 16.51 -4.01
C THR A 54 -9.36 16.08 -3.99
N VAL A 55 -9.07 15.00 -3.24
CA VAL A 55 -7.75 14.38 -3.18
C VAL A 55 -7.72 13.13 -4.05
N GLN A 56 -6.87 13.14 -5.07
CA GLN A 56 -6.55 11.96 -5.88
C GLN A 56 -5.58 11.05 -5.13
N ASN A 57 -5.95 9.78 -4.98
CA ASN A 57 -5.20 8.72 -4.27
C ASN A 57 -5.30 7.38 -5.04
N VAL A 58 -4.80 6.28 -4.48
CA VAL A 58 -4.79 4.97 -5.16
C VAL A 58 -6.19 4.43 -5.50
N ASN A 59 -7.21 4.85 -4.75
CA ASN A 59 -8.60 4.43 -4.93
C ASN A 59 -9.37 5.32 -5.91
N SER A 60 -8.75 6.37 -6.44
CA SER A 60 -9.36 7.26 -7.43
C SER A 60 -9.27 6.63 -8.82
N ASP A 61 -10.24 6.91 -9.71
CA ASP A 61 -10.29 6.34 -11.07
C ASP A 61 -9.02 6.60 -11.90
N GLY A 62 -8.22 7.61 -11.53
CA GLY A 62 -6.93 7.94 -12.15
C GLY A 62 -5.69 7.41 -11.44
N GLY A 63 -5.83 6.62 -10.36
CA GLY A 63 -4.73 6.14 -9.52
C GLY A 63 -3.91 7.26 -8.86
N GLU A 64 -2.73 6.90 -8.33
CA GLU A 64 -1.79 7.85 -7.74
C GLU A 64 -1.15 8.76 -8.80
N LYS A 65 -1.05 10.05 -8.48
CA LYS A 65 -0.44 11.05 -9.37
C LYS A 65 1.07 10.85 -9.39
N ARG A 66 1.62 10.63 -10.59
CA ARG A 66 3.09 10.64 -10.82
C ARG A 66 3.52 12.00 -11.34
N ILE A 67 4.50 12.60 -10.67
CA ILE A 67 5.15 13.86 -11.08
C ILE A 67 6.61 13.54 -11.41
N GLY A 68 6.92 13.49 -12.71
CA GLY A 68 8.22 13.06 -13.19
C GLY A 68 8.53 11.62 -12.73
N LYS A 69 9.57 11.45 -11.92
CA LYS A 69 9.98 10.16 -11.37
C LYS A 69 9.34 9.82 -10.01
N TYR A 70 8.63 10.76 -9.40
CA TYR A 70 8.05 10.60 -8.06
C TYR A 70 6.58 10.23 -8.16
N GLN A 71 6.15 9.34 -7.28
CA GLN A 71 4.75 8.92 -7.12
C GLN A 71 4.30 9.48 -5.79
N LEU A 72 3.26 10.32 -5.83
CA LEU A 72 2.76 10.99 -4.63
C LEU A 72 1.67 10.15 -3.97
N ASP A 73 1.63 10.14 -2.64
CA ASP A 73 0.53 9.51 -1.89
C ASP A 73 -0.81 10.20 -2.18
N GLY A 74 -0.83 11.53 -2.24
CA GLY A 74 -2.05 12.31 -2.47
C GLY A 74 -1.82 13.55 -3.34
N TRP A 75 -2.76 13.83 -4.24
CA TRP A 75 -2.73 15.02 -5.08
C TRP A 75 -4.03 15.84 -4.94
N VAL A 76 -3.91 17.11 -4.52
CA VAL A 76 -5.05 18.02 -4.37
C VAL A 76 -5.26 18.78 -5.67
N LEU A 77 -6.33 18.48 -6.41
CA LEU A 77 -6.56 19.06 -7.73
C LEU A 77 -6.74 20.59 -7.70
N GLU A 78 -7.52 21.13 -6.75
CA GLU A 78 -7.85 22.56 -6.81
C GLU A 78 -6.66 23.47 -6.46
N LYS A 79 -5.66 22.93 -5.76
CA LYS A 79 -4.54 23.72 -5.23
C LYS A 79 -3.18 23.37 -5.82
N ASN A 80 -3.10 22.33 -6.65
CA ASN A 80 -1.85 21.80 -7.22
C ASN A 80 -0.77 21.50 -6.15
N TYR A 81 -1.18 20.97 -4.99
CA TYR A 81 -0.26 20.54 -3.95
C TYR A 81 -0.25 19.01 -3.83
N GLY A 82 0.96 18.46 -3.71
CA GLY A 82 1.19 17.07 -3.33
C GLY A 82 1.22 16.91 -1.82
N ILE A 83 0.70 15.79 -1.33
CA ILE A 83 0.72 15.42 0.08
C ILE A 83 1.40 14.05 0.20
N GLU A 84 2.34 13.95 1.14
CA GLU A 84 3.06 12.73 1.50
C GLU A 84 2.75 12.36 2.96
N VAL A 85 2.37 11.12 3.22
CA VAL A 85 2.02 10.63 4.55
C VAL A 85 3.07 9.64 5.04
N ASN A 86 4.08 10.19 5.70
CA ASN A 86 5.24 9.44 6.16
C ASN A 86 4.97 8.69 7.48
N GLY A 87 4.70 7.39 7.37
CA GLY A 87 4.59 6.50 8.54
C GLY A 87 5.89 6.45 9.35
N CYS A 88 5.80 6.64 10.66
CA CYS A 88 6.97 6.84 11.54
C CYS A 88 7.99 5.70 11.51
N VAL A 89 7.53 4.44 11.49
CA VAL A 89 8.39 3.24 11.48
C VAL A 89 9.19 3.17 10.18
N TRP A 90 8.53 3.42 9.06
CA TRP A 90 9.10 3.27 7.72
C TRP A 90 9.98 4.45 7.30
N HIS A 91 9.69 5.64 7.84
CA HIS A 91 10.39 6.88 7.50
C HIS A 91 11.30 7.40 8.61
N GLY A 92 11.53 6.61 9.67
CA GLY A 92 12.48 6.94 10.73
C GLY A 92 12.14 8.25 11.45
N CYS A 93 10.91 8.39 11.96
CA CYS A 93 10.47 9.61 12.62
C CYS A 93 11.40 9.98 13.80
N PRO A 94 12.05 11.15 13.79
CA PRO A 94 13.06 11.52 14.80
C PRO A 94 12.45 11.73 16.19
N LYS A 95 11.13 11.91 16.29
CA LYS A 95 10.41 12.03 17.57
C LYS A 95 10.11 10.66 18.19
N CYS A 96 9.71 9.68 17.38
CA CYS A 96 9.34 8.34 17.85
C CYS A 96 10.55 7.41 17.95
N PHE A 97 11.55 7.63 17.10
CA PHE A 97 12.79 6.89 17.03
C PHE A 97 13.95 7.87 17.15
N GLN A 98 14.11 8.46 18.34
CA GLN A 98 15.35 9.18 18.64
C GLN A 98 16.50 8.20 18.47
N MET A 99 17.25 8.35 17.37
CA MET A 99 18.56 7.75 17.28
C MET A 99 19.38 8.43 18.36
N ILE A 100 19.60 7.71 19.47
CA ILE A 100 20.64 8.06 20.42
C ILE A 100 21.93 7.95 19.63
N MET A 101 22.39 9.06 19.07
CA MET A 101 23.76 9.20 18.62
C MET A 101 24.63 9.08 19.87
N ARG A 102 25.22 7.91 20.07
CA ARG A 102 26.37 7.71 20.95
C ARG A 102 27.63 8.22 20.27
#